data_AF-A0A7D9DJG1-F1
#
_entry.id   AF-A0A7D9DJG1-F1
#
_cell.length_a   1.000
_cell.length_b   1.000
_cell.length_c   1.000
_cell.angle_alpha   90.00
_cell.angle_beta   90.00
_cell.angle_gamma   90.00
#
_symmetry.space_group_name_H-M   'P 1'
#
loop_
_entity.id
_entity.type
_entity.pdbx_description
1 polymer ?
#
loop_
_entity_poly.entity_id
_entity_poly.type
_entity_poly.pdbx_seq_one_letter_code
_entity_poly.pdbx_strand_id
1 'polypeptide(L)'
;YLLPYVPHKHENKIEEPKVLERTVEESGIVEDHNEGPLRKKRERGMNKNRPRNPNPSGKNKICRKFLEYGTCQFGDNCNFSHDIQTVIDNRPPDLGETCINFQVFGRCPYGLACRFGKEHLTNDFKNITKETFSESYLDQVKNTLTKDLQVELRKRRFPFPRSDEYIRKMKDLQHQQRSLGEIGEYETSGVVTDEDIIKSRPGEKKKIDFSDKLYLAPLTTVGNLPFRRLCKGMGADVTCGEMAMCTNLLQGMQSEWALMKRHPSEDIFGVQLCGSFPDTMSKCAELLQSKTEIDFIDVNVGCPIDLVFNKGAGSALMERSRRFEEIVRGMKYVSYESNFRN
;
A
#
# COMPACT_ATOMS: atom_id res chain seq x y z
N TYR A 1 10.49 -3.30 -36.24
CA TYR A 1 11.27 -4.54 -36.41
C TYR A 1 11.03 -5.43 -35.20
N LEU A 2 10.14 -6.41 -35.34
CA LEU A 2 9.83 -7.40 -34.30
C LEU A 2 10.72 -8.62 -34.54
N LEU A 3 11.48 -9.04 -33.53
CA LEU A 3 12.27 -10.27 -33.57
C LEU A 3 11.39 -11.49 -33.31
N PRO A 4 11.63 -12.64 -33.98
CA PRO A 4 10.81 -13.83 -33.83
C PRO A 4 11.08 -14.57 -32.50
N TYR A 5 10.01 -15.09 -31.92
CA TYR A 5 10.00 -15.93 -30.73
C TYR A 5 10.47 -17.36 -31.06
N VAL A 6 11.42 -17.88 -30.27
CA VAL A 6 11.87 -19.28 -30.34
C VAL A 6 11.43 -20.01 -29.07
N PRO A 7 10.57 -21.05 -29.15
CA PRO A 7 10.11 -21.77 -27.96
C PRO A 7 11.19 -22.73 -27.43
N HIS A 8 11.46 -22.65 -26.13
CA HIS A 8 12.33 -23.58 -25.42
C HIS A 8 11.59 -24.90 -25.17
N LYS A 9 12.09 -26.02 -25.71
CA LYS A 9 11.59 -27.36 -25.35
C LYS A 9 12.15 -27.75 -23.97
N HIS A 10 11.27 -28.01 -23.01
CA HIS A 10 11.62 -28.65 -21.74
C HIS A 10 11.57 -30.17 -21.93
N GLU A 11 12.72 -30.84 -21.84
CA GLU A 11 12.77 -32.30 -21.69
C GLU A 11 12.57 -32.64 -20.21
N ASN A 12 11.44 -33.26 -19.88
CA ASN A 12 11.16 -33.78 -18.55
C ASN A 12 11.95 -35.08 -18.33
N LYS A 13 13.07 -35.02 -17.62
CA LYS A 13 13.61 -36.20 -16.92
C LYS A 13 13.03 -36.24 -15.52
N ILE A 14 12.11 -37.18 -15.29
CA ILE A 14 11.58 -37.53 -13.98
C ILE A 14 12.61 -38.46 -13.34
N GLU A 15 13.34 -37.98 -12.33
CA GLU A 15 14.10 -38.86 -11.43
C GLU A 15 13.22 -39.21 -10.21
N GLU A 16 13.06 -40.50 -9.96
CA GLU A 16 12.31 -41.03 -8.81
C GLU A 16 13.03 -40.71 -7.48
N PRO A 17 12.28 -40.39 -6.40
CA PRO A 17 12.88 -40.01 -5.13
C PRO A 17 13.42 -41.22 -4.37
N LYS A 18 14.71 -41.17 -3.99
CA LYS A 18 15.34 -42.14 -3.09
C LYS A 18 14.75 -42.03 -1.69
N VAL A 19 14.25 -43.14 -1.17
CA VAL A 19 13.83 -43.32 0.23
C VAL A 19 15.10 -43.40 1.10
N LEU A 20 15.23 -42.49 2.07
CA LEU A 20 16.28 -42.55 3.09
C LEU A 20 15.70 -43.18 4.36
N GLU A 21 16.14 -44.41 4.66
CA GLU A 21 15.84 -45.10 5.92
C GLU A 21 16.45 -44.36 7.11
N ARG A 22 15.69 -44.25 8.20
CA ARG A 22 16.16 -43.73 9.49
C ARG A 22 16.66 -44.89 10.35
N THR A 23 17.95 -44.92 10.63
CA THR A 23 18.51 -45.68 11.74
C THR A 23 18.16 -44.99 13.06
N VAL A 24 17.69 -45.78 14.02
CA VAL A 24 17.43 -45.36 15.41
C VAL A 24 18.65 -45.79 16.22
N GLU A 25 19.37 -44.84 16.79
CA GLU A 25 20.34 -45.11 17.86
C GLU A 25 19.86 -44.42 19.13
N GLU A 26 19.62 -45.25 20.15
CA GLU A 26 19.41 -44.86 21.54
C GLU A 26 20.77 -44.56 22.18
N SER A 27 20.86 -43.46 22.94
CA SER A 27 21.66 -43.45 24.18
C SER A 27 21.47 -42.16 24.98
N GLY A 28 21.20 -42.33 26.29
CA GLY A 28 21.83 -41.53 27.34
C GLY A 28 21.02 -40.37 27.92
N ILE A 29 20.21 -40.66 28.95
CA ILE A 29 19.70 -39.66 29.89
C ILE A 29 20.82 -39.27 30.85
N VAL A 30 21.16 -37.98 30.91
CA VAL A 30 21.74 -37.35 32.09
C VAL A 30 21.05 -35.98 32.25
N GLU A 31 20.38 -35.79 33.38
CA GLU A 31 19.67 -34.56 33.75
C GLU A 31 20.67 -33.47 34.18
N ASP A 32 20.50 -32.23 33.69
CA ASP A 32 20.78 -31.04 34.49
C ASP A 32 20.03 -29.78 33.96
N HIS A 33 19.86 -28.81 34.85
CA HIS A 33 18.80 -27.82 35.01
C HIS A 33 18.41 -26.84 33.88
N ASN A 34 17.10 -26.54 33.86
CA ASN A 34 16.41 -25.27 33.53
C ASN A 34 16.87 -24.47 32.29
N GLU A 35 16.18 -24.66 31.17
CA GLU A 35 15.64 -23.60 30.30
C GLU A 35 14.69 -24.25 29.27
N GLY A 36 13.41 -23.86 29.26
CA GLY A 36 12.42 -24.43 28.34
C GLY A 36 12.78 -24.16 26.87
N PRO A 37 12.48 -25.09 25.93
CA PRO A 37 12.94 -24.95 24.55
C PRO A 37 12.30 -23.73 23.87
N LEU A 38 13.16 -22.83 23.37
CA LEU A 38 12.79 -21.73 22.49
C LEU A 38 11.91 -22.26 21.35
N ARG A 39 10.62 -21.86 21.34
CA ARG A 39 9.67 -22.19 20.27
C ARG A 39 10.28 -21.81 18.91
N LYS A 40 10.68 -22.81 18.11
CA LYS A 40 11.12 -22.60 16.71
C LYS A 40 10.00 -21.88 15.95
N LYS A 41 10.27 -20.64 15.53
CA LYS A 41 9.34 -19.86 14.69
C LYS A 41 9.09 -20.63 13.39
N ARG A 42 7.86 -21.12 13.20
CA ARG A 42 7.43 -21.76 11.94
C ARG A 42 7.79 -20.89 10.74
N GLU A 43 8.46 -21.48 9.76
CA GLU A 43 8.78 -20.80 8.51
C GLU A 43 7.49 -20.50 7.73
N ARG A 44 7.28 -19.22 7.40
CA ARG A 44 6.13 -18.72 6.65
C ARG A 44 6.63 -18.07 5.35
N GLY A 45 5.86 -18.18 4.27
CA GLY A 45 6.17 -17.63 2.95
C GLY A 45 6.56 -18.71 1.92
N MET A 46 6.51 -18.36 0.64
CA MET A 46 6.82 -19.28 -0.48
C MET A 46 8.32 -19.65 -0.56
N ASN A 47 9.22 -18.73 -0.17
CA ASN A 47 10.67 -18.94 -0.27
C ASN A 47 11.29 -19.35 1.07
N LYS A 48 11.11 -20.62 1.45
CA LYS A 48 11.67 -21.19 2.70
C LYS A 48 13.19 -21.36 2.65
N ASN A 49 13.77 -21.53 1.46
CA ASN A 49 15.22 -21.70 1.27
C ASN A 49 16.00 -20.37 1.20
N ARG A 50 15.34 -19.21 1.35
CA ARG A 50 16.06 -17.93 1.37
C ARG A 50 16.80 -17.80 2.70
N PRO A 51 18.14 -17.65 2.72
CA PRO A 51 18.86 -17.44 3.96
C PRO A 51 18.29 -16.21 4.67
N ARG A 52 17.80 -16.42 5.90
CA ARG A 52 17.38 -15.32 6.76
C ARG A 52 18.64 -14.68 7.33
N ASN A 53 19.01 -13.52 6.82
CA ASN A 53 19.94 -12.67 7.56
C ASN A 53 19.29 -12.39 8.93
N PRO A 54 19.98 -12.70 10.05
CA PRO A 54 19.49 -12.33 11.36
C PRO A 54 19.26 -10.82 11.33
N ASN A 55 18.08 -10.39 11.77
CA ASN A 55 17.82 -8.96 11.91
C ASN A 55 18.85 -8.44 12.92
N PRO A 56 19.75 -7.51 12.54
CA PRO A 56 20.74 -7.00 13.47
C PRO A 56 20.00 -6.41 14.68
N SER A 57 20.57 -6.60 15.87
CA SER A 57 20.00 -6.09 17.12
C SER A 57 19.63 -4.62 16.93
N GLY A 58 18.43 -4.24 17.38
CA GLY A 58 18.01 -2.85 17.34
C GLY A 58 18.98 -1.94 18.09
N LYS A 59 19.66 -2.47 19.10
CA LYS A 59 20.67 -1.77 19.90
C LYS A 59 21.90 -1.33 19.11
N ASN A 60 22.15 -1.86 17.91
CA ASN A 60 23.21 -1.37 17.02
C ASN A 60 22.74 -0.24 16.09
N LYS A 61 21.48 0.19 16.21
CA LYS A 61 20.89 1.27 15.41
C LYS A 61 20.46 2.41 16.34
N ILE A 62 20.77 3.64 15.94
CA ILE A 62 20.36 4.82 16.69
C ILE A 62 18.83 4.96 16.71
N CYS A 63 18.27 5.29 17.88
CA CYS A 63 16.88 5.65 18.02
C CYS A 63 16.61 6.99 17.33
N ARG A 64 15.83 6.97 16.25
CA ARG A 64 15.54 8.18 15.48
C ARG A 64 14.80 9.25 16.29
N LYS A 65 13.84 8.85 17.14
CA LYS A 65 13.11 9.78 18.01
C LYS A 65 14.04 10.47 19.02
N PHE A 66 14.94 9.71 19.63
CA PHE A 66 15.91 10.27 20.58
C PHE A 66 16.90 11.20 19.87
N LEU A 67 17.40 10.81 18.69
CA LEU A 67 18.30 11.63 17.90
C LEU A 67 17.66 12.97 17.48
N GLU A 68 16.35 12.96 17.21
CA GLU A 68 15.61 14.13 16.71
C GLU A 68 15.11 15.05 17.83
N TYR A 69 14.59 14.48 18.93
CA TYR A 69 13.94 15.24 20.00
C TYR A 69 14.71 15.25 21.33
N GLY A 70 15.87 14.58 21.41
CA GLY A 70 16.62 14.35 22.65
C GLY A 70 15.91 13.44 23.66
N THR A 71 14.70 12.97 23.36
CA THR A 71 13.86 12.19 24.26
C THR A 71 13.18 11.03 23.51
N CYS A 72 12.90 9.95 24.23
CA CYS A 72 12.23 8.78 23.68
C CYS A 72 11.17 8.28 24.65
N GLN A 73 9.94 8.10 24.18
CA GLN A 73 8.81 7.60 24.96
C GLN A 73 9.05 6.22 25.62
N PHE A 74 10.05 5.47 25.14
CA PHE A 74 10.40 4.15 25.67
C PHE A 74 11.56 4.18 26.66
N GLY A 75 12.26 5.32 26.81
CA GLY A 75 13.43 5.45 27.69
C GLY A 75 14.43 4.29 27.52
N ASP A 76 14.85 3.70 28.64
CA ASP A 76 15.82 2.60 28.67
C ASP A 76 15.28 1.29 28.06
N ASN A 77 13.95 1.13 28.01
CA ASN A 77 13.28 0.01 27.37
C ASN A 77 13.23 0.14 25.83
N CYS A 78 13.83 1.18 25.25
CA CYS A 78 13.89 1.33 23.80
C CYS A 78 14.69 0.19 23.17
N ASN A 79 14.15 -0.42 22.12
CA ASN A 79 14.86 -1.45 21.36
C ASN A 79 16.03 -0.89 20.52
N PHE A 80 16.18 0.44 20.44
CA PHE A 80 17.23 1.13 19.72
C PHE A 80 18.24 1.79 20.68
N SER A 81 19.45 2.09 20.22
CA SER A 81 20.45 2.78 21.04
C SER A 81 20.08 4.26 21.23
N HIS A 82 20.31 4.78 22.43
CA HIS A 82 20.35 6.23 22.71
C HIS A 82 21.79 6.75 22.79
N ASP A 83 22.79 5.86 22.81
CA ASP A 83 24.20 6.23 22.74
C ASP A 83 24.67 6.27 21.29
N ILE A 84 25.14 7.44 20.87
CA ILE A 84 25.66 7.71 19.54
C ILE A 84 26.99 6.98 19.33
N GLN A 85 27.85 6.92 20.36
CA GLN A 85 29.19 6.33 20.25
C GLN A 85 29.10 4.83 19.96
N THR A 86 28.28 4.10 20.73
CA THR A 86 28.00 2.68 20.46
C THR A 86 27.53 2.42 19.03
N VAL A 87 26.73 3.32 18.45
CA VAL A 87 26.24 3.14 17.06
C VAL A 87 27.35 3.36 16.05
N ILE A 88 28.24 4.32 16.28
CA ILE A 88 29.39 4.62 15.42
C ILE A 88 30.40 3.47 15.46
N ASP A 89 30.74 2.97 16.64
CA ASP A 89 31.72 1.89 16.81
C ASP A 89 31.28 0.61 16.11
N ASN A 90 29.97 0.36 16.11
CA ASN A 90 29.35 -0.78 15.40
C ASN A 90 28.96 -0.46 13.96
N ARG A 91 29.19 0.77 13.48
CA ARG A 91 28.80 1.20 12.12
C ARG A 91 29.76 0.57 11.12
N PRO A 92 29.26 -0.24 10.17
CA PRO A 92 30.12 -0.74 9.10
C PRO A 92 30.63 0.43 8.24
N PRO A 93 31.76 0.26 7.53
CA PRO A 93 32.31 1.32 6.70
C PRO A 93 31.32 1.80 5.65
N ASP A 94 31.43 3.07 5.27
CA ASP A 94 30.64 3.64 4.18
C ASP A 94 30.90 2.90 2.87
N LEU A 95 29.84 2.75 2.08
CA LEU A 95 29.85 2.02 0.80
C LEU A 95 30.48 2.85 -0.34
N GLY A 96 30.65 4.15 -0.13
CA GLY A 96 31.23 5.07 -1.09
C GLY A 96 31.36 6.48 -0.51
N GLU A 97 31.86 7.39 -1.33
CA GLU A 97 32.16 8.77 -0.91
C GLU A 97 30.96 9.71 -1.06
N THR A 98 30.08 9.46 -2.03
CA THR A 98 29.00 10.38 -2.41
C THR A 98 27.62 9.84 -2.03
N CYS A 99 26.85 10.65 -1.31
CA CYS A 99 25.47 10.42 -0.94
C CYS A 99 24.53 11.16 -1.90
N ILE A 100 23.88 10.43 -2.80
CA ILE A 100 22.92 11.00 -3.76
C ILE A 100 21.82 11.82 -3.07
N ASN A 101 21.34 11.39 -1.89
CA ASN A 101 20.35 12.17 -1.15
C ASN A 101 20.89 13.53 -0.71
N PHE A 102 22.13 13.60 -0.24
CA PHE A 102 22.73 14.88 0.16
C PHE A 102 23.08 15.75 -1.05
N GLN A 103 23.55 15.14 -2.14
CA GLN A 103 23.87 15.88 -3.36
C GLN A 103 22.63 16.52 -3.98
N VAL A 104 21.57 15.74 -4.17
CA VAL A 104 20.36 16.18 -4.86
C VAL A 104 19.51 17.09 -3.97
N PHE A 105 19.37 16.77 -2.68
CA PHE A 105 18.42 17.46 -1.81
C PHE A 105 19.07 18.40 -0.80
N GLY A 106 20.39 18.37 -0.63
CA GLY A 106 21.09 19.22 0.34
C GLY A 106 21.04 18.72 1.79
N ARG A 107 20.27 17.68 2.10
CA ARG A 107 20.26 16.99 3.41
C ARG A 107 19.86 15.53 3.24
N CYS A 108 20.56 14.62 3.91
CA CYS A 108 20.21 13.19 3.86
C CYS A 108 19.18 12.84 4.95
N PRO A 109 17.99 12.29 4.64
CA PRO A 109 16.97 11.97 5.64
C PRO A 109 17.36 10.79 6.54
N TYR A 110 18.44 10.06 6.21
CA TYR A 110 18.95 8.95 7.01
C TYR A 110 20.01 9.38 8.03
N GLY A 111 20.63 10.54 7.86
CA GLY A 111 21.65 11.08 8.78
C GLY A 111 22.71 10.03 9.15
N LEU A 112 22.93 9.83 10.46
CA LEU A 112 23.90 8.87 11.00
C LEU A 112 23.69 7.42 10.50
N ALA A 113 22.44 7.05 10.18
CA ALA A 113 22.12 5.71 9.67
C ALA A 113 22.45 5.53 8.18
N CYS A 114 22.81 6.59 7.45
CA CYS A 114 23.21 6.49 6.04
C CYS A 114 24.52 5.70 5.91
N ARG A 115 24.72 4.98 4.80
CA ARG A 115 25.98 4.27 4.46
C ARG A 115 26.89 5.08 3.52
N PHE A 116 26.61 6.36 3.37
CA PHE A 116 27.38 7.36 2.62
C PHE A 116 27.53 8.62 3.48
N GLY A 117 27.67 8.44 4.79
CA GLY A 117 27.64 9.51 5.78
C GLY A 117 28.85 10.44 5.71
N LYS A 118 30.01 9.97 5.24
CA LYS A 118 31.25 10.78 5.13
C LYS A 118 31.06 12.14 4.45
N GLU A 119 30.21 12.23 3.42
CA GLU A 119 29.96 13.48 2.70
C GLU A 119 29.11 14.49 3.51
N HIS A 120 28.26 13.99 4.41
CA HIS A 120 27.18 14.78 5.00
C HIS A 120 27.08 14.65 6.53
N LEU A 121 28.10 14.10 7.18
CA LEU A 121 28.25 14.05 8.62
C LEU A 121 29.48 14.87 9.04
N THR A 122 29.33 15.68 10.09
CA THR A 122 30.47 16.36 10.71
C THR A 122 31.36 15.37 11.47
N ASN A 123 32.51 15.83 11.96
CA ASN A 123 33.37 15.05 12.87
C ASN A 123 32.62 14.59 14.13
N ASP A 124 31.62 15.36 14.58
CA ASP A 124 30.73 15.01 15.69
C ASP A 124 29.50 14.19 15.25
N PHE A 125 29.52 13.64 14.04
CA PHE A 125 28.46 12.80 13.48
C PHE A 125 27.08 13.47 13.35
N LYS A 126 27.06 14.80 13.25
CA LYS A 126 25.84 15.57 13.00
C LYS A 126 25.57 15.68 11.50
N ASN A 127 24.30 15.58 11.12
CA ASN A 127 23.87 15.64 9.73
C ASN A 127 23.91 17.08 9.19
N ILE A 128 24.73 17.31 8.17
CA ILE A 128 24.94 18.61 7.53
C ILE A 128 23.75 18.94 6.61
N THR A 129 23.48 20.23 6.46
CA THR A 129 22.41 20.76 5.59
C THR A 129 22.98 21.86 4.72
N LYS A 130 22.82 21.75 3.40
CA LYS A 130 23.17 22.80 2.43
C LYS A 130 22.12 23.90 2.45
N GLU A 131 22.50 25.11 2.07
CA GLU A 131 21.58 26.26 1.93
C GLU A 131 20.44 25.98 0.94
N THR A 132 20.69 25.13 -0.06
CA THR A 132 19.70 24.73 -1.07
C THR A 132 18.64 23.74 -0.53
N PHE A 133 18.77 23.26 0.71
CA PHE A 133 17.81 22.34 1.29
C PHE A 133 16.48 23.04 1.58
N SER A 134 15.39 22.42 1.11
CA SER A 134 14.03 22.81 1.48
C SER A 134 13.36 21.65 2.19
N GLU A 135 12.76 21.91 3.36
CA GLU A 135 11.98 20.89 4.08
C GLU A 135 10.82 20.33 3.25
N SER A 136 10.30 21.11 2.30
CA SER A 136 9.27 20.67 1.35
C SER A 136 9.64 19.40 0.58
N TYR A 137 10.94 19.10 0.43
CA TYR A 137 11.41 17.84 -0.17
C TYR A 137 10.92 16.60 0.60
N LEU A 138 10.91 16.65 1.93
CA LEU A 138 10.51 15.51 2.75
C LEU A 138 9.01 15.19 2.61
N ASP A 139 8.21 16.21 2.25
CA ASP A 139 6.76 16.14 2.16
C ASP A 139 6.22 16.03 0.72
N GLN A 140 7.09 15.78 -0.26
CA GLN A 140 6.64 15.64 -1.66
C GLN A 140 5.66 14.48 -1.85
N VAL A 141 5.81 13.39 -1.06
CA VAL A 141 4.99 12.19 -1.22
C VAL A 141 3.69 12.31 -0.43
N LYS A 142 2.59 12.41 -1.16
CA LYS A 142 1.23 12.47 -0.62
C LYS A 142 0.69 11.09 -0.24
N ASN A 143 -0.45 11.07 0.45
CA ASN A 143 -1.20 9.86 0.86
C ASN A 143 -0.46 8.96 1.86
N THR A 144 0.42 9.53 2.67
CA THR A 144 1.09 8.79 3.75
C THR A 144 0.10 8.51 4.89
N LEU A 145 -0.03 7.23 5.27
CA LEU A 145 -0.87 6.82 6.39
C LEU A 145 -0.36 7.40 7.72
N THR A 146 -1.15 8.29 8.32
CA THR A 146 -0.87 8.84 9.65
C THR A 146 -1.09 7.79 10.74
N LYS A 147 -0.43 7.98 11.89
CA LYS A 147 -0.57 7.06 13.04
C LYS A 147 -1.97 7.07 13.63
N ASP A 148 -2.60 8.23 13.67
CA ASP A 148 -3.97 8.37 14.21
C ASP A 148 -4.97 7.65 13.31
N LEU A 149 -4.90 7.88 11.99
CA LEU A 149 -5.75 7.17 11.04
C LEU A 149 -5.51 5.66 11.10
N GLN A 150 -4.26 5.22 11.21
CA GLN A 150 -3.93 3.80 11.38
C GLN A 150 -4.58 3.21 12.63
N VAL A 151 -4.57 3.92 13.75
CA VAL A 151 -5.18 3.48 15.00
C VAL A 151 -6.70 3.42 14.87
N GLU A 152 -7.33 4.43 14.27
CA GLU A 152 -8.77 4.49 14.04
C GLU A 152 -9.27 3.34 13.15
N LEU A 153 -8.54 3.02 12.08
CA LEU A 153 -8.84 1.90 11.20
C LEU A 153 -8.69 0.55 11.91
N ARG A 154 -7.59 0.34 12.64
CA ARG A 154 -7.35 -0.90 13.39
C ARG A 154 -8.37 -1.12 14.51
N LYS A 155 -8.81 -0.05 15.16
CA LYS A 155 -9.86 -0.09 16.19
C LYS A 155 -11.27 -0.09 15.59
N ARG A 156 -11.42 -0.02 14.26
CA ARG A 156 -12.70 0.05 13.53
C ARG A 156 -13.59 1.21 14.01
N ARG A 157 -12.98 2.35 14.34
CA ARG A 157 -13.65 3.56 14.85
C ARG A 157 -13.84 4.64 13.78
N PHE A 158 -13.18 4.49 12.64
CA PHE A 158 -13.34 5.42 11.52
C PHE A 158 -14.80 5.42 11.02
N PRO A 159 -15.47 6.58 10.95
CA PRO A 159 -16.87 6.66 10.54
C PRO A 159 -17.02 6.57 9.02
N PHE A 160 -18.07 5.89 8.55
CA PHE A 160 -18.40 5.74 7.13
C PHE A 160 -19.84 6.15 6.84
N PRO A 161 -20.22 7.42 7.12
CA PRO A 161 -21.62 7.85 7.09
C PRO A 161 -22.29 7.61 5.73
N ARG A 162 -21.59 7.86 4.62
CA ARG A 162 -22.17 7.70 3.27
C ARG A 162 -22.27 6.24 2.88
N SER A 163 -21.26 5.45 3.20
CA SER A 163 -21.31 4.00 2.96
C SER A 163 -22.40 3.34 3.81
N ASP A 164 -22.51 3.70 5.09
CA ASP A 164 -23.53 3.14 5.98
C ASP A 164 -24.94 3.58 5.58
N GLU A 165 -25.12 4.78 5.02
CA GLU A 165 -26.38 5.19 4.38
C GLU A 165 -26.68 4.37 3.11
N TYR A 166 -25.72 4.22 2.20
CA TYR A 166 -25.89 3.43 0.98
C TYR A 166 -26.28 1.98 1.29
N ILE A 167 -25.61 1.35 2.26
CA ILE A 167 -25.88 -0.03 2.66
C ILE A 167 -27.26 -0.18 3.30
N ARG A 168 -27.75 0.82 4.04
CA ARG A 168 -29.14 0.82 4.53
C ARG A 168 -30.13 0.86 3.37
N LYS A 169 -29.99 1.83 2.45
CA LYS A 169 -30.85 1.97 1.25
C LYS A 169 -30.87 0.70 0.40
N MET A 170 -29.71 0.08 0.18
CA MET A 170 -29.59 -1.17 -0.56
C MET A 170 -30.38 -2.30 0.12
N LYS A 171 -30.26 -2.44 1.44
CA LYS A 171 -31.03 -3.45 2.20
C LYS A 171 -32.53 -3.20 2.12
N ASP A 172 -32.97 -1.95 2.24
CA ASP A 172 -34.38 -1.60 2.18
C ASP A 172 -34.99 -1.93 0.81
N LEU A 173 -34.29 -1.60 -0.28
CA LEU A 173 -34.72 -1.94 -1.64
C LEU A 173 -34.74 -3.45 -1.87
N GLN A 174 -33.76 -4.19 -1.34
CA GLN A 174 -33.77 -5.65 -1.39
C GLN A 174 -34.98 -6.25 -0.66
N HIS A 175 -35.37 -5.71 0.50
CA HIS A 175 -36.58 -6.14 1.21
C HIS A 175 -37.85 -5.82 0.42
N GLN A 176 -37.87 -4.68 -0.27
CA GLN A 176 -39.00 -4.24 -1.10
C GLN A 176 -39.00 -4.89 -2.50
N GLN A 177 -38.02 -5.74 -2.83
CA GLN A 177 -37.81 -6.32 -4.17
C GLN A 177 -37.73 -5.28 -5.30
N ARG A 178 -37.19 -4.10 -4.97
CA ARG A 178 -37.04 -2.95 -5.87
C ARG A 178 -35.65 -2.90 -6.51
N SER A 179 -35.52 -2.13 -7.60
CA SER A 179 -34.29 -2.06 -8.37
C SER A 179 -33.22 -1.22 -7.67
N LEU A 180 -31.95 -1.63 -7.80
CA LEU A 180 -30.79 -0.82 -7.37
C LEU A 180 -30.65 0.49 -8.17
N GLY A 181 -31.33 0.59 -9.32
CA GLY A 181 -31.47 1.82 -10.12
C GLY A 181 -31.97 3.00 -9.28
N GLU A 182 -32.90 2.71 -8.38
CA GLU A 182 -33.60 3.71 -7.57
C GLU A 182 -32.68 4.36 -6.51
N ILE A 183 -31.50 3.78 -6.25
CA ILE A 183 -30.48 4.42 -5.41
C ILE A 183 -29.73 5.46 -6.26
N GLY A 184 -30.12 6.73 -6.09
CA GLY A 184 -29.52 7.86 -6.80
C GLY A 184 -30.22 8.22 -8.12
N GLU A 185 -31.37 7.59 -8.41
CA GLU A 185 -32.38 8.10 -9.31
C GLU A 185 -33.33 9.01 -8.51
N TYR A 186 -33.58 10.21 -9.03
CA TYR A 186 -34.53 11.18 -8.47
C TYR A 186 -35.75 11.22 -9.39
N GLU A 187 -36.95 11.37 -8.84
CA GLU A 187 -38.24 11.30 -9.56
C GLU A 187 -38.28 12.16 -10.83
N THR A 188 -38.80 11.58 -11.91
CA THR A 188 -39.11 12.27 -13.17
C THR A 188 -40.43 13.02 -13.05
N SER A 189 -40.46 14.30 -13.44
CA SER A 189 -41.70 15.08 -13.53
C SER A 189 -42.21 15.11 -14.98
N GLY A 190 -43.11 14.19 -15.34
CA GLY A 190 -43.88 14.23 -16.59
C GLY A 190 -43.20 13.64 -17.84
N VAL A 191 -43.62 14.13 -19.02
CA VAL A 191 -43.29 13.60 -20.38
C VAL A 191 -42.01 14.17 -21.01
N VAL A 192 -41.22 14.93 -20.26
CA VAL A 192 -39.94 15.50 -20.73
C VAL A 192 -38.83 14.49 -20.47
N THR A 193 -37.99 14.17 -21.46
CA THR A 193 -36.82 13.31 -21.24
C THR A 193 -35.70 14.10 -20.56
N ASP A 194 -35.17 13.51 -19.49
CA ASP A 194 -34.24 14.08 -18.50
C ASP A 194 -32.88 14.64 -18.97
N GLU A 195 -32.63 14.73 -20.28
CA GLU A 195 -31.35 15.20 -20.83
C GLU A 195 -31.13 16.71 -20.60
N ASP A 196 -32.21 17.48 -20.48
CA ASP A 196 -32.18 18.95 -20.33
C ASP A 196 -32.41 19.44 -18.89
N ILE A 197 -32.65 18.53 -17.93
CA ILE A 197 -32.69 18.89 -16.51
C ILE A 197 -31.25 18.81 -15.98
N ILE A 198 -30.62 19.96 -15.72
CA ILE A 198 -29.31 20.01 -15.05
C ILE A 198 -29.49 19.57 -13.59
N LYS A 199 -29.41 18.27 -13.34
CA LYS A 199 -29.59 17.65 -12.02
C LYS A 199 -28.45 18.07 -11.08
N SER A 200 -28.78 18.74 -9.97
CA SER A 200 -27.80 19.13 -8.94
C SER A 200 -27.24 17.88 -8.25
N ARG A 201 -25.98 17.57 -8.55
CA ARG A 201 -25.27 16.47 -7.87
C ARG A 201 -24.88 16.94 -6.46
N PRO A 202 -24.86 16.05 -5.45
CA PRO A 202 -24.41 16.40 -4.10
C PRO A 202 -22.94 16.87 -4.05
N GLY A 203 -22.18 16.66 -5.14
CA GLY A 203 -20.84 17.18 -5.35
C GLY A 203 -20.40 17.07 -6.80
N GLU A 204 -19.48 17.93 -7.22
CA GLU A 204 -18.82 17.79 -8.52
C GLU A 204 -17.87 16.58 -8.49
N LYS A 205 -17.80 15.86 -9.61
CA LYS A 205 -16.82 14.80 -9.81
C LYS A 205 -15.81 15.30 -10.82
N LYS A 206 -14.52 15.24 -10.46
CA LYS A 206 -13.44 15.57 -11.41
C LYS A 206 -13.58 14.65 -12.63
N LYS A 207 -13.95 15.23 -13.77
CA LYS A 207 -13.97 14.49 -15.04
C LYS A 207 -12.53 14.37 -15.51
N ILE A 208 -12.07 13.14 -15.69
CA ILE A 208 -10.76 12.86 -16.26
C ILE A 208 -10.96 12.58 -17.73
N ASP A 209 -10.18 13.29 -18.55
CA ASP A 209 -10.06 12.97 -19.96
C ASP A 209 -8.94 11.95 -20.14
N PHE A 210 -9.27 10.79 -20.70
CA PHE A 210 -8.32 9.71 -21.02
C PHE A 210 -7.95 9.69 -22.51
N SER A 211 -8.54 10.57 -23.33
CA SER A 211 -8.32 10.61 -24.78
C SER A 211 -6.88 10.95 -25.10
N ASP A 212 -6.27 10.19 -26.02
CA ASP A 212 -4.89 10.36 -26.47
C ASP A 212 -3.84 10.35 -25.33
N LYS A 213 -4.10 9.62 -24.23
CA LYS A 213 -3.18 9.49 -23.09
C LYS A 213 -2.57 8.10 -22.97
N LEU A 214 -1.27 8.04 -22.66
CA LEU A 214 -0.57 6.81 -22.34
C LEU A 214 -0.84 6.40 -20.89
N TYR A 215 -1.62 5.33 -20.71
CA TYR A 215 -1.98 4.78 -19.41
C TYR A 215 -1.01 3.69 -18.97
N LEU A 216 -0.30 3.92 -17.86
CA LEU A 216 0.50 2.89 -17.21
C LEU A 216 -0.43 1.93 -16.45
N ALA A 217 -0.52 0.70 -16.94
CA ALA A 217 -1.31 -0.36 -16.32
C ALA A 217 -0.94 -0.59 -14.84
N PRO A 218 -1.89 -0.97 -13.98
CA PRO A 218 -1.61 -1.38 -12.61
C PRO A 218 -0.85 -2.71 -12.62
N LEU A 219 0.42 -2.68 -12.25
CA LEU A 219 1.30 -3.86 -12.26
C LEU A 219 1.57 -4.32 -10.83
N THR A 220 0.95 -5.42 -10.41
CA THR A 220 1.20 -5.99 -9.08
C THR A 220 2.68 -6.41 -8.97
N THR A 221 3.30 -6.19 -7.81
CA THR A 221 4.70 -6.45 -7.43
C THR A 221 5.77 -5.52 -8.01
N VAL A 222 5.48 -4.80 -9.10
CA VAL A 222 6.48 -3.94 -9.77
C VAL A 222 6.03 -2.48 -9.93
N GLY A 223 4.72 -2.21 -9.91
CA GLY A 223 4.10 -0.90 -10.13
C GLY A 223 4.19 0.11 -8.96
N ASN A 224 5.26 0.05 -8.18
CA ASN A 224 5.45 0.92 -7.02
C ASN A 224 5.77 2.37 -7.43
N LEU A 225 5.69 3.30 -6.47
CA LEU A 225 5.86 4.73 -6.75
C LEU A 225 7.16 5.08 -7.49
N PRO A 226 8.36 4.60 -7.09
CA PRO A 226 9.59 4.81 -7.86
C PRO A 226 9.49 4.39 -9.33
N PHE A 227 8.92 3.22 -9.61
CA PHE A 227 8.74 2.72 -10.98
C PHE A 227 7.81 3.62 -11.78
N ARG A 228 6.66 4.02 -11.21
CA ARG A 228 5.71 4.91 -11.90
C ARG A 228 6.31 6.29 -12.19
N ARG A 229 7.13 6.82 -11.28
CA ARG A 229 7.88 8.07 -11.51
C ARG A 229 8.85 7.97 -12.68
N LEU A 230 9.55 6.83 -12.81
CA LEU A 230 10.40 6.58 -13.97
C LEU A 230 9.58 6.56 -15.26
N CYS A 231 8.47 5.82 -15.28
CA CYS A 231 7.57 5.77 -16.44
C CYS A 231 7.01 7.15 -16.80
N LYS A 232 6.70 7.98 -15.80
CA LYS A 232 6.28 9.38 -16.02
C LYS A 232 7.37 10.18 -16.74
N GLY A 233 8.63 10.04 -16.33
CA GLY A 233 9.78 10.65 -17.02
C GLY A 233 10.02 10.10 -18.44
N MET A 234 9.46 8.93 -18.77
CA MET A 234 9.53 8.29 -20.09
C MET A 234 8.28 8.52 -20.95
N GLY A 235 7.34 9.37 -20.50
CA GLY A 235 6.18 9.76 -21.30
C GLY A 235 4.84 9.11 -20.91
N ALA A 236 4.73 8.43 -19.77
CA ALA A 236 3.41 8.02 -19.27
C ALA A 236 2.58 9.25 -18.88
N ASP A 237 1.31 9.31 -19.28
CA ASP A 237 0.41 10.41 -18.94
C ASP A 237 -0.36 10.13 -17.65
N VAL A 238 -0.92 8.92 -17.60
CA VAL A 238 -1.74 8.43 -16.48
C VAL A 238 -1.01 7.30 -15.78
N THR A 239 -1.03 7.34 -14.45
CA THR A 239 -0.43 6.31 -13.60
C THR A 239 -1.47 5.67 -12.70
N CYS A 240 -1.35 4.37 -12.47
CA CYS A 240 -2.19 3.65 -11.54
C CYS A 240 -1.34 2.87 -10.53
N GLY A 241 -1.72 2.94 -9.26
CA GLY A 241 -1.10 2.14 -8.21
C GLY A 241 -1.30 0.64 -8.43
N GLU A 242 -0.50 -0.17 -7.75
CA GLU A 242 -0.71 -1.62 -7.74
C GLU A 242 -2.09 -1.99 -7.16
N MET A 243 -2.54 -3.21 -7.44
CA MET A 243 -3.80 -3.74 -6.91
C MET A 243 -3.80 -3.71 -5.38
N ALA A 244 -4.69 -2.92 -4.79
CA ALA A 244 -4.85 -2.81 -3.36
C ALA A 244 -6.09 -3.56 -2.85
N MET A 245 -5.92 -4.41 -1.86
CA MET A 245 -7.00 -5.15 -1.21
C MET A 245 -7.77 -4.24 -0.24
N CYS A 246 -9.06 -4.03 -0.50
CA CYS A 246 -9.89 -3.13 0.33
C CYS A 246 -9.92 -3.51 1.81
N THR A 247 -9.95 -4.80 2.11
CA THR A 247 -9.92 -5.30 3.50
C THR A 247 -8.64 -4.89 4.23
N ASN A 248 -7.52 -4.82 3.51
CA ASN A 248 -6.21 -4.50 4.09
C ASN A 248 -6.06 -3.00 4.31
N LEU A 249 -6.58 -2.19 3.39
CA LEU A 249 -6.66 -0.74 3.54
C LEU A 249 -7.50 -0.36 4.76
N LEU A 250 -8.68 -0.96 4.92
CA LEU A 250 -9.58 -0.75 6.07
C LEU A 250 -8.99 -1.24 7.40
N GLN A 251 -8.03 -2.16 7.38
CA GLN A 251 -7.27 -2.61 8.56
C GLN A 251 -6.06 -1.72 8.89
N GLY A 252 -5.80 -0.67 8.10
CA GLY A 252 -4.65 0.21 8.30
C GLY A 252 -3.30 -0.51 8.14
N MET A 253 -3.23 -1.51 7.24
CA MET A 253 -1.98 -2.20 6.92
C MET A 253 -1.04 -1.28 6.14
N GLN A 254 0.16 -1.04 6.66
CA GLN A 254 1.11 -0.08 6.08
C GLN A 254 1.58 -0.48 4.68
N SER A 255 1.73 -1.78 4.42
CA SER A 255 2.10 -2.30 3.10
C SER A 255 1.08 -1.92 2.03
N GLU A 256 -0.20 -2.00 2.37
CA GLU A 256 -1.29 -1.65 1.46
C GLU A 256 -1.39 -0.13 1.24
N TRP A 257 -1.27 0.63 2.32
CA TRP A 257 -1.29 2.09 2.26
C TRP A 257 -0.08 2.68 1.52
N ALA A 258 1.04 1.95 1.45
CA ALA A 258 2.17 2.36 0.63
C ALA A 258 1.83 2.42 -0.88
N LEU A 259 0.85 1.63 -1.33
CA LEU A 259 0.39 1.63 -2.72
C LEU A 259 -0.39 2.90 -3.09
N MET A 260 -0.95 3.59 -2.09
CA MET A 260 -1.71 4.83 -2.27
C MET A 260 -0.82 6.05 -2.47
N LYS A 261 0.49 5.93 -2.20
CA LYS A 261 1.42 7.05 -2.25
C LYS A 261 1.52 7.65 -3.65
N ARG A 262 1.45 8.98 -3.70
CA ARG A 262 1.53 9.79 -4.92
C ARG A 262 2.70 10.75 -4.84
N HIS A 263 3.41 10.93 -5.95
CA HIS A 263 4.43 11.96 -6.13
C HIS A 263 3.87 13.12 -6.97
N PRO A 264 4.34 14.37 -6.79
CA PRO A 264 3.79 15.53 -7.51
C PRO A 264 3.98 15.48 -9.03
N SER A 265 4.90 14.65 -9.53
CA SER A 265 5.06 14.40 -10.97
C SER A 265 3.92 13.58 -11.58
N GLU A 266 3.11 12.89 -10.78
CA GLU A 266 1.97 12.12 -11.29
C GLU A 266 0.78 13.08 -11.47
N ASP A 267 0.59 13.60 -12.69
CA ASP A 267 -0.49 14.54 -13.02
C ASP A 267 -1.87 13.92 -12.84
N ILE A 268 -2.03 12.68 -13.32
CA ILE A 268 -3.23 11.86 -13.18
C ILE A 268 -2.82 10.55 -12.52
N PHE A 269 -3.25 10.37 -11.27
CA PHE A 269 -2.95 9.19 -10.47
C PHE A 269 -4.24 8.53 -10.00
N GLY A 270 -4.37 7.23 -10.27
CA GLY A 270 -5.47 6.43 -9.73
C GLY A 270 -5.02 5.26 -8.89
N VAL A 271 -5.97 4.69 -8.17
CA VAL A 271 -5.77 3.53 -7.31
C VAL A 271 -6.66 2.39 -7.80
N GLN A 272 -6.07 1.23 -8.02
CA GLN A 272 -6.81 0.00 -8.29
C GLN A 272 -7.21 -0.69 -6.99
N LEU A 273 -8.52 -0.86 -6.76
CA LEU A 273 -9.08 -1.56 -5.62
C LEU A 273 -9.56 -2.97 -5.99
N CYS A 274 -9.33 -3.91 -5.08
CA CYS A 274 -9.78 -5.29 -5.19
C CYS A 274 -10.59 -5.71 -3.96
N GLY A 275 -11.80 -6.21 -4.20
CA GLY A 275 -12.71 -6.71 -3.19
C GLY A 275 -13.95 -7.33 -3.84
N SER A 276 -14.75 -8.05 -3.05
CA SER A 276 -15.92 -8.80 -3.52
C SER A 276 -17.23 -8.37 -2.88
N PHE A 277 -17.19 -7.48 -1.89
CA PHE A 277 -18.36 -7.07 -1.13
C PHE A 277 -18.66 -5.57 -1.28
N PRO A 278 -19.91 -5.19 -1.59
CA PRO A 278 -20.30 -3.79 -1.75
C PRO A 278 -20.03 -2.90 -0.53
N ASP A 279 -20.21 -3.43 0.69
CA ASP A 279 -19.98 -2.71 1.94
C ASP A 279 -18.50 -2.33 2.10
N THR A 280 -17.61 -3.28 1.83
CA THR A 280 -16.16 -3.15 1.96
C THR A 280 -15.63 -2.22 0.87
N MET A 281 -16.10 -2.38 -0.37
CA MET A 281 -15.70 -1.53 -1.50
C MET A 281 -16.16 -0.08 -1.32
N SER A 282 -17.41 0.14 -0.89
CA SER A 282 -17.94 1.49 -0.64
C SER A 282 -17.20 2.18 0.50
N LYS A 283 -16.97 1.48 1.63
CA LYS A 283 -16.18 2.03 2.75
C LYS A 283 -14.76 2.39 2.32
N CYS A 284 -14.13 1.55 1.51
CA CYS A 284 -12.80 1.84 0.99
C CYS A 284 -12.80 3.06 0.06
N ALA A 285 -13.78 3.20 -0.83
CA ALA A 285 -13.91 4.37 -1.69
C ALA A 285 -14.13 5.67 -0.89
N GLU A 286 -14.98 5.64 0.14
CA GLU A 286 -15.20 6.77 1.05
C GLU A 286 -13.93 7.13 1.85
N LEU A 287 -13.18 6.12 2.29
CA LEU A 287 -11.90 6.31 2.98
C LEU A 287 -10.88 7.02 2.10
N LEU A 288 -10.69 6.52 0.88
CA LEU A 288 -9.73 7.11 -0.06
C LEU A 288 -10.13 8.53 -0.44
N GLN A 289 -11.41 8.77 -0.75
CA GLN A 289 -11.90 10.11 -1.06
C GLN A 289 -11.64 11.11 0.07
N SER A 290 -11.74 10.68 1.34
CA SER A 290 -11.63 11.57 2.50
C SER A 290 -10.20 11.75 3.02
N LYS A 291 -9.28 10.82 2.73
CA LYS A 291 -7.93 10.78 3.32
C LYS A 291 -6.79 10.73 2.31
N THR A 292 -7.09 10.67 1.01
CA THR A 292 -6.07 10.61 -0.04
C THR A 292 -6.39 11.55 -1.19
N GLU A 293 -5.34 12.01 -1.86
CA GLU A 293 -5.39 12.77 -3.10
C GLU A 293 -5.17 11.83 -4.29
N ILE A 294 -6.28 11.39 -4.87
CA ILE A 294 -6.32 10.53 -6.07
C ILE A 294 -7.29 11.12 -7.08
N ASP A 295 -7.05 10.88 -8.36
CA ASP A 295 -7.89 11.37 -9.45
C ASP A 295 -9.02 10.38 -9.77
N PHE A 296 -8.73 9.07 -9.74
CA PHE A 296 -9.72 8.03 -9.98
C PHE A 296 -9.50 6.78 -9.12
N ILE A 297 -10.57 6.00 -9.00
CA ILE A 297 -10.54 4.65 -8.44
C ILE A 297 -10.86 3.67 -9.57
N ASP A 298 -10.00 2.69 -9.77
CA ASP A 298 -10.20 1.56 -10.68
C ASP A 298 -10.65 0.32 -9.87
N VAL A 299 -11.52 -0.50 -10.44
CA VAL A 299 -12.00 -1.73 -9.79
C VAL A 299 -11.41 -2.93 -10.51
N ASN A 300 -10.60 -3.72 -9.79
CA ASN A 300 -10.01 -4.92 -10.37
C ASN A 300 -11.10 -6.00 -10.58
N VAL A 301 -11.38 -6.26 -11.86
CA VAL A 301 -12.28 -7.32 -12.32
C VAL A 301 -11.57 -8.38 -13.17
N GLY A 302 -10.22 -8.39 -13.17
CA GLY A 302 -9.43 -9.20 -14.10
C GLY A 302 -8.41 -10.14 -13.46
N CYS A 303 -8.05 -9.94 -12.18
CA CYS A 303 -7.00 -10.73 -11.54
C CYS A 303 -7.39 -12.22 -11.45
N PRO A 304 -6.59 -13.16 -12.00
CA PRO A 304 -6.89 -14.59 -11.98
C PRO A 304 -6.24 -15.33 -10.79
N ILE A 305 -5.57 -14.64 -9.88
CA ILE A 305 -4.89 -15.27 -8.74
C ILE A 305 -5.91 -16.05 -7.89
N ASP A 306 -5.65 -17.35 -7.66
CA ASP A 306 -6.55 -18.26 -6.93
C ASP A 306 -7.04 -17.68 -5.60
N LEU A 307 -6.15 -17.05 -4.83
CA LEU A 307 -6.51 -16.46 -3.54
C LEU A 307 -7.54 -15.32 -3.66
N VAL A 308 -7.50 -14.56 -4.75
CA VAL A 308 -8.41 -13.46 -5.05
C VAL A 308 -9.70 -14.02 -5.66
N PHE A 309 -9.57 -14.93 -6.62
CA PHE A 309 -10.68 -15.60 -7.29
C PHE A 309 -11.58 -16.36 -6.30
N ASN A 310 -10.98 -17.18 -5.41
CA ASN A 310 -11.71 -17.97 -4.41
C ASN A 310 -12.45 -17.10 -3.37
N LYS A 311 -12.05 -15.83 -3.21
CA LYS A 311 -12.77 -14.85 -2.38
C LYS A 311 -13.90 -14.15 -3.13
N GLY A 312 -14.12 -14.49 -4.40
CA GLY A 312 -15.11 -13.88 -5.28
C GLY A 312 -14.74 -12.49 -5.79
N ALA A 313 -13.45 -12.14 -5.77
CA ALA A 313 -12.94 -10.86 -6.26
C ALA A 313 -12.10 -11.06 -7.54
N GLY A 314 -11.62 -9.98 -8.15
CA GLY A 314 -10.87 -10.05 -9.40
C GLY A 314 -11.73 -10.63 -10.52
N SER A 315 -11.19 -11.58 -11.28
CA SER A 315 -11.91 -12.20 -12.40
C SER A 315 -13.20 -12.93 -12.01
N ALA A 316 -13.31 -13.46 -10.78
CA ALA A 316 -14.55 -14.07 -10.29
C ALA A 316 -15.73 -13.08 -10.20
N LEU A 317 -15.46 -11.77 -10.16
CA LEU A 317 -16.50 -10.75 -10.10
C LEU A 317 -17.27 -10.61 -11.42
N MET A 318 -16.66 -11.01 -12.55
CA MET A 318 -17.30 -11.01 -13.87
C MET A 318 -18.49 -11.96 -13.96
N GLU A 319 -18.46 -13.08 -13.23
CA GLU A 319 -19.58 -14.04 -13.15
C GLU A 319 -20.70 -13.57 -12.21
N ARG A 320 -20.48 -12.47 -11.47
CA ARG A 320 -21.36 -11.98 -10.41
C ARG A 320 -21.87 -10.57 -10.72
N SER A 321 -22.51 -10.42 -11.88
CA SER A 321 -23.00 -9.12 -12.41
C SER A 321 -23.77 -8.29 -11.37
N ARG A 322 -24.71 -8.89 -10.64
CA ARG A 322 -25.45 -8.21 -9.56
C ARG A 322 -24.53 -7.65 -8.46
N ARG A 323 -23.54 -8.44 -8.01
CA ARG A 323 -22.57 -7.99 -7.00
C ARG A 323 -21.69 -6.88 -7.54
N PHE A 324 -21.26 -7.00 -8.79
CA PHE A 324 -20.47 -5.97 -9.45
C PHE A 324 -21.26 -4.65 -9.55
N GLU A 325 -22.53 -4.71 -9.94
CA GLU A 325 -23.41 -3.54 -9.97
C GLU A 325 -23.57 -2.91 -8.58
N GLU A 326 -23.84 -3.70 -7.53
CA GLU A 326 -23.91 -3.23 -6.14
C GLU A 326 -22.61 -2.51 -5.73
N ILE A 327 -21.44 -3.03 -6.13
CA ILE A 327 -20.14 -2.41 -5.85
C ILE A 327 -20.00 -1.08 -6.59
N VAL A 328 -20.21 -1.06 -7.90
CA VAL A 328 -20.00 0.14 -8.72
C VAL A 328 -20.96 1.25 -8.33
N ARG A 329 -22.25 0.92 -8.06
CA ARG A 329 -23.23 1.89 -7.57
C ARG A 329 -22.87 2.41 -6.19
N GLY A 330 -22.44 1.55 -5.27
CA GLY A 330 -22.03 1.95 -3.92
C GLY A 330 -20.81 2.88 -3.92
N MET A 331 -19.78 2.53 -4.69
CA MET A 331 -18.61 3.39 -4.86
C MET A 331 -18.99 4.72 -5.52
N LYS A 332 -19.81 4.69 -6.58
CA LYS A 332 -20.31 5.91 -7.22
C LYS A 332 -21.11 6.79 -6.24
N TYR A 333 -21.91 6.19 -5.37
CA TYR A 333 -22.70 6.87 -4.35
C TYR A 333 -21.80 7.63 -3.37
N VAL A 334 -20.67 7.06 -2.94
CA VAL A 334 -19.83 7.71 -1.91
C VAL A 334 -18.74 8.62 -2.48
N SER A 335 -18.44 8.53 -3.78
CA SER A 335 -17.36 9.29 -4.44
C SER A 335 -17.81 10.66 -4.98
N TYR A 336 -18.22 11.56 -4.09
CA TYR A 336 -18.43 12.98 -4.40
C TYR A 336 -17.77 13.88 -3.34
N GLU A 337 -17.35 15.08 -3.73
CA GLU A 337 -16.94 16.11 -2.78
C GLU A 337 -18.19 16.77 -2.20
N SER A 338 -18.40 16.67 -0.89
CA SER A 338 -19.41 17.51 -0.24
C SER A 338 -18.95 18.96 -0.39
N ASN A 339 -19.75 19.83 -1.02
CA ASN A 339 -19.49 21.27 -1.19
C ASN A 339 -19.47 22.08 0.14
N PHE A 340 -19.21 21.44 1.27
CA PHE A 340 -18.99 22.08 2.57
C PHE A 340 -17.51 22.01 2.93
N ARG A 341 -16.69 22.78 2.21
CA ARG A 341 -15.45 23.32 2.80
C ARG A 341 -15.87 24.61 3.49
N ASN A 342 -16.03 24.56 4.82
CA ASN A 342 -16.13 25.77 5.65
C ASN A 342 -14.79 26.49 5.70
#